data_AF-A0A7Z8HPL8-F1
#
_entry.id   AF-A0A7Z8HPL8-F1
#
_cell.length_a   1.000
_cell.length_b   1.000
_cell.length_c   1.000
_cell.angle_alpha   90.00
_cell.angle_beta   90.00
_cell.angle_gamma   90.00
#
_symmetry.space_group_name_H-M   'P 1'
#
loop_
_entity.id
_entity.type
_entity.pdbx_description
1 polymer ?
#
loop_
_entity_poly.entity_id
_entity_poly.type
_entity_poly.pdbx_seq_one_letter_code
_entity_poly.pdbx_strand_id
1 'polypeptide(L)'
;MSNFNLILSREKFNHQQYASVKGIVKSKLNEYYSDKKNSRKINLATVGIYASIPLFIIGAILLLSSIAISFVVIFKTGKNEWLLNPDHFRPLLASLYSLSFVFLIAWCILYPIALRARIFLKKDIVASVNNRDLTDHLLDYINLKPRYENDENGNKIVNFGHISFFKNTSNFKNLSKFNVINNKYEMYEALSNKQFIKMQNIEYRNEEWLAINNLSNKEIKKLKKAKAKVYKGKIQRIEHNLYFGIATKLLNLNKSVSVTLFDEFNNYTPESFKKLDVKDEFSILNISSEDTELMQKWANDISNLSYLNDLKNEFDSIAINSSISLKNSRRDKSFAKDLSIFIKNQEAFIWFKTPTQLLDLSFKSPTLNKDEITELIVNKILDEFYLVYLSLMFLAPFGYDNVVSIDENETIVNQ
;
A
#
# COMPACT_ATOMS: atom_id res chain seq x y z
N MET A 1 -29.65 16.24 21.19
CA MET A 1 -29.82 15.25 20.10
C MET A 1 -28.61 15.37 19.20
N SER A 2 -27.65 14.47 19.33
CA SER A 2 -26.50 14.35 18.44
C SER A 2 -26.98 13.68 17.15
N ASN A 3 -27.25 14.48 16.11
CA ASN A 3 -27.34 13.97 14.75
C ASN A 3 -25.92 13.58 14.32
N PHE A 4 -25.48 12.37 14.66
CA PHE A 4 -24.30 11.82 14.00
C PHE A 4 -24.64 11.68 12.53
N ASN A 5 -23.80 12.24 11.66
CA ASN A 5 -23.86 11.94 10.24
C ASN A 5 -23.76 10.41 10.11
N LEU A 6 -24.72 9.81 9.42
CA LEU A 6 -24.73 8.38 9.12
C LEU A 6 -23.36 8.01 8.56
N ILE A 7 -22.69 7.04 9.19
CA ILE A 7 -21.43 6.50 8.69
C ILE A 7 -21.73 5.97 7.30
N LEU A 8 -21.07 6.51 6.28
CA LEU A 8 -21.17 5.94 4.95
C LEU A 8 -20.56 4.54 4.97
N SER A 9 -21.33 3.53 4.58
CA SER A 9 -20.77 2.19 4.40
C SER A 9 -19.71 2.22 3.29
N ARG A 10 -18.75 1.29 3.37
CA ARG A 10 -17.69 1.15 2.35
C ARG A 10 -18.26 1.03 0.94
N GLU A 11 -19.30 0.22 0.79
CA GLU A 11 -19.96 -0.01 -0.50
C GLU A 11 -20.53 1.29 -1.07
N LYS A 12 -21.18 2.10 -0.22
CA LYS A 12 -21.77 3.37 -0.63
C LYS A 12 -20.70 4.42 -0.95
N PHE A 13 -19.67 4.52 -0.11
CA PHE A 13 -18.52 5.39 -0.37
C PHE A 13 -17.85 5.05 -1.71
N ASN A 14 -17.55 3.76 -1.93
CA ASN A 14 -16.94 3.30 -3.16
C ASN A 14 -17.86 3.55 -4.35
N HIS A 15 -19.15 3.24 -4.26
CA HIS A 15 -20.10 3.46 -5.35
C HIS A 15 -20.14 4.92 -5.82
N GLN A 16 -20.19 5.87 -4.88
CA GLN A 16 -20.26 7.31 -5.20
C GLN A 16 -18.97 7.85 -5.84
N GLN A 17 -17.79 7.36 -5.45
CA GLN A 17 -16.50 7.89 -5.94
C GLN A 17 -15.83 7.03 -7.03
N TYR A 18 -16.31 5.82 -7.29
CA TYR A 18 -15.64 4.91 -8.20
C TYR A 18 -15.56 5.45 -9.63
N ALA A 19 -16.66 5.99 -10.16
CA ALA A 19 -16.69 6.49 -11.53
C ALA A 19 -15.75 7.70 -11.73
N SER A 20 -15.76 8.66 -10.80
CA SER A 20 -14.93 9.88 -10.86
C SER A 20 -13.45 9.54 -10.76
N VAL A 21 -13.05 8.76 -9.75
CA VAL A 21 -11.67 8.32 -9.54
C VAL A 21 -11.19 7.46 -10.71
N LYS A 22 -12.01 6.53 -11.21
CA LYS A 22 -11.68 5.72 -12.39
C LYS A 22 -11.49 6.57 -13.63
N GLY A 23 -12.29 7.62 -13.82
CA GLY A 23 -12.12 8.59 -14.91
C GLY A 23 -10.75 9.27 -14.87
N ILE A 24 -10.34 9.77 -13.71
CA ILE A 24 -9.04 10.44 -13.50
C ILE A 24 -7.88 9.46 -13.78
N VAL A 25 -7.91 8.27 -13.18
CA VAL A 25 -6.87 7.24 -13.36
C VAL A 25 -6.78 6.81 -14.82
N LYS A 26 -7.92 6.52 -15.46
CA LYS A 26 -7.96 6.07 -16.86
C LYS A 26 -7.43 7.14 -17.81
N SER A 27 -7.73 8.42 -17.56
CA SER A 27 -7.21 9.53 -18.34
C SER A 27 -5.67 9.57 -18.30
N LYS A 28 -5.08 9.50 -17.10
CA LYS A 28 -3.62 9.49 -16.92
C LYS A 28 -2.94 8.26 -17.52
N LEU A 29 -3.54 7.08 -17.37
CA LEU A 29 -3.01 5.88 -18.00
C LEU A 29 -3.14 5.94 -19.54
N ASN A 30 -4.21 6.52 -20.09
CA ASN A 30 -4.31 6.72 -21.54
C ASN A 30 -3.21 7.64 -22.06
N GLU A 31 -2.92 8.73 -21.36
CA GLU A 31 -1.79 9.63 -21.67
C GLU A 31 -0.46 8.87 -21.67
N TYR A 32 -0.20 8.08 -20.61
CA TYR A 32 1.02 7.28 -20.51
C TYR A 32 1.18 6.25 -21.63
N TYR A 33 0.11 5.54 -22.00
CA TYR A 33 0.15 4.51 -23.04
C TYR A 33 0.16 5.07 -24.47
N SER A 34 -0.38 6.28 -24.67
CA SER A 34 -0.37 6.97 -25.96
C SER A 34 0.96 7.68 -26.24
N ASP A 35 1.74 7.99 -25.20
CA ASP A 35 3.09 8.53 -25.38
C ASP A 35 3.96 7.58 -26.23
N LYS A 36 4.56 8.14 -27.30
CA LYS A 36 5.30 7.37 -28.31
C LYS A 36 6.49 6.61 -27.72
N LYS A 37 7.17 7.18 -26.72
CA LYS A 37 8.35 6.55 -26.10
C LYS A 37 7.91 5.40 -25.19
N ASN A 38 6.87 5.60 -24.40
CA ASN A 38 6.33 4.59 -23.50
C ASN A 38 5.64 3.45 -24.24
N SER A 39 4.82 3.76 -25.26
CA SER A 39 4.19 2.77 -26.14
C SER A 39 5.20 1.80 -26.76
N ARG A 40 6.33 2.32 -27.28
CA ARG A 40 7.43 1.50 -27.81
C ARG A 40 8.01 0.56 -26.76
N LYS A 41 8.25 1.05 -25.53
CA LYS A 41 8.76 0.21 -24.44
C LYS A 41 7.76 -0.88 -24.06
N ILE A 42 6.46 -0.56 -23.99
CA ILE A 42 5.39 -1.51 -23.67
C ILE A 42 5.30 -2.59 -24.75
N ASN A 43 5.36 -2.20 -26.03
CA ASN A 43 5.36 -3.14 -27.15
C ASN A 43 6.58 -4.05 -27.12
N LEU A 44 7.78 -3.52 -26.86
CA LEU A 44 8.99 -4.32 -26.71
C LEU A 44 8.86 -5.32 -25.54
N ALA A 45 8.35 -4.88 -24.39
CA ALA A 45 8.18 -5.73 -23.22
C ALA A 45 7.13 -6.83 -23.43
N THR A 46 6.07 -6.52 -24.18
CA THR A 46 4.97 -7.45 -24.46
C THR A 46 5.36 -8.40 -25.60
N VAL A 47 5.58 -7.86 -26.80
CA VAL A 47 5.90 -8.62 -28.01
C VAL A 47 7.24 -9.33 -27.87
N GLY A 48 8.25 -8.69 -27.26
CA GLY A 48 9.56 -9.31 -27.06
C GLY A 48 9.51 -10.58 -26.22
N ILE A 49 8.65 -10.62 -25.18
CA ILE A 49 8.43 -11.85 -24.40
C ILE A 49 7.71 -12.90 -25.26
N TYR A 50 6.61 -12.53 -25.92
CA TYR A 50 5.84 -13.46 -26.75
C TYR A 50 6.64 -14.02 -27.93
N ALA A 51 7.53 -13.24 -28.53
CA ALA A 51 8.42 -13.68 -29.60
C ALA A 51 9.59 -14.53 -29.08
N SER A 52 10.10 -14.23 -27.89
CA SER A 52 11.23 -14.99 -27.31
C SER A 52 10.88 -16.44 -26.98
N ILE A 53 9.66 -16.72 -26.51
CA ILE A 53 9.26 -18.07 -26.08
C ILE A 53 9.31 -19.08 -27.25
N PRO A 54 8.71 -18.81 -28.43
CA PRO A 54 8.85 -19.65 -29.61
C PRO A 54 10.31 -19.85 -30.05
N LEU A 55 11.16 -18.82 -29.99
CA LEU A 55 12.58 -18.96 -30.34
C LEU A 55 13.27 -20.00 -29.46
N PHE A 56 13.00 -19.97 -28.15
CA PHE A 56 13.53 -21.00 -27.24
C PHE A 56 12.99 -22.39 -27.56
N ILE A 57 11.68 -22.52 -27.78
CA ILE A 57 11.04 -23.81 -28.07
C ILE A 57 11.61 -24.42 -29.35
N ILE A 58 11.68 -23.65 -30.44
CA ILE A 58 12.23 -24.10 -31.73
C ILE A 58 13.71 -24.48 -31.56
N GLY A 59 14.51 -23.62 -30.91
CA GLY A 59 15.93 -23.88 -30.66
C GLY A 59 16.16 -25.17 -29.87
N ALA A 60 15.37 -25.39 -28.81
CA ALA A 60 15.45 -26.60 -27.98
C ALA A 60 15.02 -27.86 -28.74
N ILE A 61 13.93 -27.80 -29.53
CA ILE A 61 13.48 -28.92 -30.35
C ILE A 61 14.56 -29.32 -31.36
N LEU A 62 15.13 -28.35 -32.09
CA LEU A 62 16.20 -28.61 -33.05
C LEU A 62 17.44 -29.24 -32.39
N LEU A 63 17.79 -28.78 -31.17
CA LEU A 63 18.90 -29.36 -30.41
C LEU A 63 18.62 -30.81 -30.01
N LEU A 64 17.41 -31.07 -29.48
CA LEU A 64 16.99 -32.42 -29.09
C LEU A 64 16.93 -33.37 -30.29
N SER A 65 16.41 -32.91 -31.44
CA SER A 65 16.43 -33.67 -32.69
C SER A 65 17.85 -33.98 -33.14
N SER A 66 18.77 -33.02 -33.05
CA SER A 66 20.18 -33.22 -33.38
C SER A 66 20.86 -34.25 -32.48
N ILE A 67 20.59 -34.21 -31.17
CA ILE A 67 21.07 -35.19 -30.20
C ILE A 67 20.50 -36.58 -30.53
N ALA A 68 19.18 -36.68 -30.78
CA ALA A 68 18.53 -37.95 -31.12
C ALA A 68 19.12 -38.57 -32.40
N ILE A 69 19.32 -37.77 -33.46
CA ILE A 69 19.97 -38.22 -34.70
C ILE A 69 21.42 -38.65 -34.42
N SER A 70 22.15 -37.92 -33.57
CA SER A 70 23.52 -38.28 -33.19
C SER A 70 23.57 -39.64 -32.48
N PHE A 71 22.63 -39.93 -31.58
CA PHE A 71 22.50 -41.25 -30.95
C PHE A 71 22.23 -42.35 -31.97
N VAL A 72 21.31 -42.13 -32.92
CA VAL A 72 21.00 -43.10 -33.99
C VAL A 72 22.23 -43.41 -34.84
N VAL A 73 23.02 -42.38 -35.19
CA VAL A 73 24.23 -42.54 -36.00
C VAL A 73 25.35 -43.24 -35.22
N ILE A 74 25.60 -42.86 -33.96
CA ILE A 74 26.68 -43.42 -33.13
C ILE A 74 26.42 -44.89 -32.79
N PHE A 75 25.20 -45.22 -32.36
CA PHE A 75 24.85 -46.57 -31.94
C PHE A 75 24.32 -47.44 -33.08
N LYS A 76 24.27 -46.90 -34.31
CA LYS A 76 23.70 -47.56 -35.50
C LYS A 76 22.31 -48.15 -35.24
N THR A 77 21.51 -47.46 -34.44
CA THR A 77 20.19 -47.91 -34.00
C THR A 77 19.15 -47.54 -35.06
N GLY A 78 19.04 -48.34 -36.11
CA GLY A 78 18.01 -48.18 -37.15
C GLY A 78 18.37 -48.85 -38.48
N LYS A 79 17.35 -49.14 -39.30
CA LYS A 79 17.53 -49.72 -40.66
C LYS A 79 17.61 -48.66 -41.77
N ASN A 80 17.75 -47.38 -41.41
CA ASN A 80 17.59 -46.27 -42.36
C ASN A 80 18.94 -45.90 -42.99
N GLU A 81 19.29 -46.58 -44.09
CA GLU A 81 20.60 -46.46 -44.76
C GLU A 81 20.94 -45.02 -45.17
N TRP A 82 19.93 -44.22 -45.54
CA TRP A 82 20.12 -42.82 -45.94
C TRP A 82 20.69 -41.96 -44.79
N LEU A 83 20.20 -42.17 -43.56
CA LEU A 83 20.58 -41.42 -42.37
C LEU A 83 21.93 -41.89 -41.78
N LEU A 84 22.39 -43.08 -42.18
CA LEU A 84 23.68 -43.65 -41.79
C LEU A 84 24.82 -43.26 -42.75
N ASN A 85 24.50 -42.67 -43.91
CA ASN A 85 25.49 -42.19 -44.86
C ASN A 85 26.13 -40.87 -44.37
N PRO A 86 27.47 -40.82 -44.18
CA PRO A 86 28.21 -39.62 -43.78
C PRO A 86 27.92 -38.37 -44.60
N ASP A 87 27.67 -38.51 -45.90
CA ASP A 87 27.44 -37.38 -46.79
C ASP A 87 26.07 -36.72 -46.57
N HIS A 88 25.14 -37.41 -45.90
CA HIS A 88 23.80 -36.91 -45.62
C HIS A 88 23.63 -36.46 -44.17
N PHE A 89 24.10 -37.25 -43.19
CA PHE A 89 23.85 -36.91 -41.79
C PHE A 89 24.73 -35.76 -41.29
N ARG A 90 25.96 -35.62 -41.79
CA ARG A 90 26.87 -34.54 -41.38
C ARG A 90 26.32 -33.14 -41.71
N PRO A 91 25.89 -32.83 -42.94
CA PRO A 91 25.30 -31.53 -43.25
C PRO A 91 23.95 -31.32 -42.54
N LEU A 92 23.17 -32.38 -42.33
CA LEU A 92 21.92 -32.30 -41.56
C LEU A 92 22.19 -31.93 -40.10
N LEU A 93 23.11 -32.62 -39.41
CA LEU A 93 23.48 -32.29 -38.04
C LEU A 93 24.06 -30.87 -37.96
N ALA A 94 24.94 -30.49 -38.89
CA ALA A 94 25.51 -29.14 -38.92
C ALA A 94 24.44 -28.06 -39.06
N SER A 95 23.43 -28.26 -39.92
CA SER A 95 22.33 -27.30 -40.09
C SER A 95 21.41 -27.25 -38.86
N LEU A 96 21.05 -28.40 -38.29
CA LEU A 96 20.23 -28.47 -37.06
C LEU A 96 20.93 -27.81 -35.87
N TYR A 97 22.22 -28.09 -35.66
CA TYR A 97 23.01 -27.43 -34.61
C TYR A 97 23.10 -25.93 -34.85
N SER A 98 23.45 -25.50 -36.07
CA SER A 98 23.62 -24.08 -36.39
C SER A 98 22.33 -23.29 -36.19
N LEU A 99 21.20 -23.79 -36.71
CA LEU A 99 19.89 -23.16 -36.54
C LEU A 99 19.46 -23.13 -35.07
N SER A 100 19.68 -24.23 -34.33
CA SER A 100 19.41 -24.27 -32.90
C SER A 100 20.16 -23.17 -32.15
N PHE A 101 21.47 -23.01 -32.40
CA PHE A 101 22.26 -21.96 -31.77
C PHE A 101 21.80 -20.55 -32.16
N VAL A 102 21.43 -20.31 -33.43
CA VAL A 102 20.88 -19.01 -33.85
C VAL A 102 19.64 -18.65 -33.05
N PHE A 103 18.68 -19.58 -32.92
CA PHE A 103 17.47 -19.37 -32.15
C PHE A 103 17.73 -19.19 -30.65
N LEU A 104 18.61 -20.01 -30.07
CA LEU A 104 18.97 -19.92 -28.65
C LEU A 104 19.74 -18.65 -28.31
N ILE A 105 20.65 -18.18 -29.17
CA ILE A 105 21.36 -16.91 -28.99
C ILE A 105 20.38 -15.74 -29.09
N ALA A 106 19.48 -15.75 -30.08
CA ALA A 106 18.44 -14.73 -30.20
C ALA A 106 17.54 -14.69 -28.94
N TRP A 107 17.17 -15.86 -28.40
CA TRP A 107 16.45 -15.94 -27.13
C TRP A 107 17.25 -15.40 -25.94
N CYS A 108 18.51 -15.81 -25.80
CA CYS A 108 19.42 -15.36 -24.74
C CYS A 108 19.61 -13.83 -24.72
N ILE A 109 19.47 -13.16 -25.86
CA ILE A 109 19.52 -11.70 -25.96
C ILE A 109 18.15 -11.07 -25.70
N LEU A 110 17.11 -11.53 -26.42
CA LEU A 110 15.79 -10.90 -26.42
C LEU A 110 15.04 -11.06 -25.10
N TYR A 111 15.04 -12.28 -24.53
CA TYR A 111 14.31 -12.59 -23.31
C TYR A 111 14.72 -11.74 -22.11
N PRO A 112 16.01 -11.62 -21.73
CA PRO A 112 16.40 -10.81 -20.58
C PRO A 112 16.12 -9.32 -20.79
N ILE A 113 16.26 -8.80 -22.01
CA ILE A 113 15.95 -7.40 -22.35
C ILE A 113 14.45 -7.14 -22.15
N ALA A 114 13.60 -7.98 -22.74
CA ALA A 114 12.14 -7.84 -22.64
C ALA A 114 11.64 -8.03 -21.19
N LEU A 115 12.23 -8.99 -20.45
CA LEU A 115 11.92 -9.24 -19.04
C LEU A 115 12.28 -8.04 -18.15
N ARG A 116 13.48 -7.48 -18.31
CA ARG A 116 13.91 -6.28 -17.56
C ARG A 116 13.01 -5.08 -17.88
N ALA A 117 12.70 -4.86 -19.16
CA ALA A 117 11.77 -3.81 -19.58
C ALA A 117 10.40 -3.98 -18.92
N ARG A 118 9.85 -5.20 -18.91
CA ARG A 118 8.57 -5.51 -18.26
C ARG A 118 8.57 -5.22 -16.76
N ILE A 119 9.64 -5.59 -16.04
CA ILE A 119 9.74 -5.35 -14.60
C ILE A 119 9.78 -3.85 -14.28
N PHE A 120 10.50 -3.07 -15.08
CA PHE A 120 10.59 -1.62 -14.91
C PHE A 120 9.24 -0.94 -15.20
N LEU A 121 8.63 -1.25 -16.35
CA LEU A 121 7.37 -0.65 -16.77
C LEU A 121 6.23 -0.88 -15.79
N LYS A 122 6.17 -2.06 -15.16
CA LYS A 122 5.16 -2.36 -14.13
C LYS A 122 5.16 -1.40 -12.95
N LYS A 123 6.33 -0.84 -12.62
CA LYS A 123 6.46 0.21 -11.58
C LYS A 123 6.16 1.58 -12.18
N ASP A 124 6.72 1.85 -13.35
CA ASP A 124 6.67 3.14 -14.05
C ASP A 124 5.23 3.55 -14.40
N ILE A 125 4.41 2.60 -14.89
CA ILE A 125 2.99 2.85 -15.23
C ILE A 125 2.21 3.29 -13.99
N VAL A 126 2.41 2.63 -12.85
CA VAL A 126 1.70 2.99 -11.61
C VAL A 126 2.16 4.37 -11.12
N ALA A 127 3.47 4.64 -11.17
CA ALA A 127 4.05 5.93 -10.79
C ALA A 127 3.66 7.09 -11.72
N SER A 128 3.13 6.82 -12.92
CA SER A 128 2.61 7.86 -13.82
C SER A 128 1.31 8.50 -13.33
N VAL A 129 0.59 7.83 -12.42
CA VAL A 129 -0.63 8.36 -11.82
C VAL A 129 -0.25 9.19 -10.59
N ASN A 130 -0.67 10.45 -10.60
CA ASN A 130 -0.43 11.36 -9.47
C ASN A 130 -1.36 11.01 -8.30
N ASN A 131 -0.79 10.47 -7.22
CA ASN A 131 -1.52 10.13 -6.00
C ASN A 131 -2.02 11.37 -5.25
N ARG A 132 -1.32 12.51 -5.34
CA ARG A 132 -1.74 13.75 -4.70
C ARG A 132 -3.05 14.27 -5.29
N ASP A 133 -3.17 14.31 -6.62
CA ASP A 133 -4.40 14.76 -7.29
C ASP A 133 -5.61 13.87 -6.93
N LEU A 134 -5.41 12.56 -6.82
CA LEU A 134 -6.46 11.63 -6.39
C LEU A 134 -6.87 11.86 -4.93
N THR A 135 -5.89 12.09 -4.06
CA THR A 135 -6.12 12.35 -2.63
C THR A 135 -6.83 13.68 -2.43
N ASP A 136 -6.42 14.72 -3.16
CA ASP A 136 -7.06 16.03 -3.16
C ASP A 136 -8.54 15.95 -3.57
N HIS A 137 -8.83 15.23 -4.65
CA HIS A 137 -10.20 15.01 -5.12
C HIS A 137 -11.07 14.34 -4.04
N LEU A 138 -10.52 13.35 -3.35
CA LEU A 138 -11.23 12.63 -2.29
C LEU A 138 -11.38 13.46 -1.00
N LEU A 139 -10.41 14.32 -0.69
CA LEU A 139 -10.51 15.30 0.41
C LEU A 139 -11.64 16.29 0.15
N ASP A 140 -11.71 16.85 -1.05
CA ASP A 140 -12.78 17.78 -1.43
C ASP A 140 -14.16 17.13 -1.32
N TYR A 141 -14.29 15.85 -1.68
CA TYR A 141 -15.55 15.09 -1.53
C TYR A 141 -16.05 15.01 -0.08
N ILE A 142 -15.15 14.93 0.91
CA ILE A 142 -15.51 14.97 2.33
C ILE A 142 -15.47 16.39 2.91
N ASN A 143 -15.60 17.42 2.06
CA ASN A 143 -15.60 18.84 2.42
C ASN A 143 -14.32 19.36 3.09
N LEU A 144 -13.18 18.74 2.76
CA LEU A 144 -11.86 19.19 3.19
C LEU A 144 -11.09 19.75 1.99
N LYS A 145 -10.86 21.06 1.97
CA LYS A 145 -10.11 21.70 0.89
C LYS A 145 -8.62 21.46 1.07
N PRO A 146 -7.91 20.88 0.09
CA PRO A 146 -6.46 20.72 0.14
C PRO A 146 -5.76 22.07 0.34
N ARG A 147 -4.77 22.10 1.22
CA ARG A 147 -3.94 23.26 1.50
C ARG A 147 -2.56 23.07 0.91
N TYR A 148 -2.05 24.16 0.33
CA TYR A 148 -0.71 24.24 -0.22
C TYR A 148 0.01 25.47 0.29
N GLU A 149 1.29 25.32 0.60
CA GLU A 149 2.22 26.44 0.57
C GLU A 149 2.66 26.65 -0.89
N ASN A 150 2.80 27.90 -1.30
CA ASN A 150 3.29 28.24 -2.63
C ASN A 150 4.66 28.91 -2.50
N ASP A 151 5.55 28.63 -3.45
CA ASP A 151 6.82 29.34 -3.56
C ASP A 151 6.60 30.77 -4.08
N GLU A 152 7.68 31.56 -4.16
CA GLU A 152 7.66 32.93 -4.68
C GLU A 152 7.13 33.01 -6.13
N ASN A 153 7.20 31.90 -6.88
CA ASN A 153 6.74 31.80 -8.27
C ASN A 153 5.29 31.28 -8.37
N GLY A 154 4.62 31.02 -7.25
CA GLY A 154 3.26 30.47 -7.21
C GLY A 154 3.16 28.96 -7.44
N ASN A 155 4.28 28.23 -7.45
CA ASN A 155 4.27 26.77 -7.55
C ASN A 155 3.95 26.13 -6.21
N LYS A 156 3.16 25.05 -6.23
CA LYS A 156 2.83 24.27 -5.04
C LYS A 156 4.09 23.64 -4.44
N ILE A 157 4.34 23.88 -3.16
CA ILE A 157 5.42 23.25 -2.40
C ILE A 157 4.88 21.97 -1.76
N VAL A 158 5.56 20.86 -2.02
CA VAL A 158 5.26 19.58 -1.38
C VAL A 158 6.01 19.49 -0.06
N ASN A 159 5.27 19.34 1.05
CA ASN A 159 5.84 19.26 2.38
C ASN A 159 6.15 17.80 2.76
N PHE A 160 7.40 17.53 3.13
CA PHE A 160 7.86 16.22 3.60
C PHE A 160 8.20 16.20 5.10
N GLY A 161 7.99 17.34 5.79
CA GLY A 161 8.21 17.47 7.23
C GLY A 161 7.21 16.63 8.02
N HIS A 162 7.70 16.01 9.09
CA HIS A 162 6.84 15.29 10.02
C HIS A 162 6.03 16.25 10.88
N ILE A 163 4.77 15.90 11.12
CA ILE A 163 3.95 16.54 12.15
C ILE A 163 4.67 16.37 13.50
N SER A 164 4.85 17.47 14.25
CA SER A 164 5.69 17.49 15.46
C SER A 164 5.37 16.39 16.47
N PHE A 165 4.09 16.07 16.67
CA PHE A 165 3.65 14.99 17.54
C PHE A 165 4.19 13.62 17.10
N PHE A 166 4.16 13.29 15.81
CA PHE A 166 4.67 12.04 15.25
C PHE A 166 6.19 12.03 15.07
N LYS A 167 6.87 13.16 15.26
CA LYS A 167 8.34 13.20 15.25
C LYS A 167 8.93 12.70 16.57
N ASN A 168 8.22 12.92 17.68
CA ASN A 168 8.74 12.60 19.01
C ASN A 168 8.39 11.17 19.43
N THR A 169 9.38 10.27 19.34
CA THR A 169 9.21 8.86 19.71
C THR A 169 8.93 8.67 21.20
N SER A 170 9.19 9.65 22.06
CA SER A 170 8.79 9.58 23.47
C SER A 170 7.28 9.58 23.68
N ASN A 171 6.50 10.02 22.68
CA ASN A 171 5.04 9.94 22.72
C ASN A 171 4.54 8.49 22.54
N PHE A 172 5.42 7.55 22.16
CA PHE A 172 5.09 6.17 21.83
C PHE A 172 6.00 5.22 22.62
N LYS A 173 5.53 4.67 23.75
CA LYS A 173 6.36 3.82 24.64
C LYS A 173 7.02 2.65 23.89
N ASN A 174 6.27 2.03 22.97
CA ASN A 174 6.71 0.94 22.11
C ASN A 174 7.74 1.35 21.03
N LEU A 175 7.89 2.65 20.74
CA LEU A 175 8.84 3.18 19.76
C LEU A 175 10.01 3.94 20.39
N SER A 176 10.15 3.91 21.72
CA SER A 176 11.22 4.59 22.46
C SER A 176 12.64 4.29 21.97
N LYS A 177 12.87 3.12 21.35
CA LYS A 177 14.16 2.71 20.76
C LYS A 177 14.30 2.96 19.26
N PHE A 178 13.26 3.50 18.63
CA PHE A 178 13.24 3.73 17.19
C PHE A 178 13.59 5.18 16.89
N ASN A 179 14.04 5.42 15.66
CA ASN A 179 14.21 6.75 15.08
C ASN A 179 13.19 6.93 13.96
N VAL A 180 12.56 8.10 13.91
CA VAL A 180 11.70 8.48 12.79
C VAL A 180 12.52 8.67 11.52
N ILE A 181 12.07 8.11 10.39
CA ILE A 181 12.67 8.33 9.08
C ILE A 181 12.14 9.65 8.52
N ASN A 182 12.97 10.69 8.54
CA ASN A 182 12.61 12.02 8.06
C ASN A 182 12.57 12.11 6.52
N ASN A 183 11.76 13.04 6.00
CA ASN A 183 11.71 13.46 4.60
C ASN A 183 11.41 12.34 3.58
N LYS A 184 10.70 11.28 4.00
CA LYS A 184 10.38 10.14 3.13
C LYS A 184 8.99 10.23 2.50
N TYR A 185 8.01 10.70 3.26
CA TYR A 185 6.60 10.67 2.88
C TYR A 185 6.06 12.09 2.79
N GLU A 186 5.23 12.34 1.79
CA GLU A 186 4.51 13.61 1.64
C GLU A 186 3.46 13.76 2.73
N MET A 187 3.36 14.96 3.29
CA MET A 187 2.30 15.37 4.20
C MET A 187 1.15 15.99 3.39
N TYR A 188 -0.05 15.47 3.63
CA TYR A 188 -1.28 16.04 3.11
C TYR A 188 -1.86 16.99 4.16
N GLU A 189 -2.22 18.18 3.72
CA GLU A 189 -2.84 19.19 4.56
C GLU A 189 -4.19 19.57 3.95
N ALA A 190 -5.21 19.67 4.78
CA ALA A 190 -6.54 20.07 4.34
C ALA A 190 -7.23 20.91 5.40
N LEU A 191 -8.14 21.77 4.97
CA LEU A 191 -8.88 22.67 5.85
C LEU A 191 -10.38 22.64 5.53
N SER A 192 -11.18 22.74 6.58
CA SER A 192 -12.58 23.15 6.50
C SER A 192 -12.73 24.50 7.21
N ASN A 193 -13.95 25.04 7.21
CA ASN A 193 -14.25 26.27 7.95
C ASN A 193 -14.03 26.13 9.47
N LYS A 194 -13.93 24.91 9.99
CA LYS A 194 -13.87 24.63 11.44
C LYS A 194 -12.63 23.86 11.87
N GLN A 195 -11.87 23.29 10.93
CA GLN A 195 -10.83 22.32 11.23
C GLN A 195 -9.65 22.46 10.29
N PHE A 196 -8.51 22.05 10.81
CA PHE A 196 -7.29 21.93 10.03
C PHE A 196 -6.71 20.55 10.29
N ILE A 197 -6.45 19.80 9.22
CA ILE A 197 -5.97 18.43 9.27
C ILE A 197 -4.62 18.35 8.59
N LYS A 198 -3.72 17.59 9.21
CA LYS A 198 -2.48 17.10 8.61
C LYS A 198 -2.49 15.59 8.68
N MET A 199 -2.10 14.90 7.61
CA MET A 199 -1.97 13.44 7.61
C MET A 199 -0.76 12.99 6.80
N GLN A 200 -0.13 11.90 7.25
CA GLN A 200 1.12 11.43 6.67
C GLN A 200 1.39 9.97 7.04
N ASN A 201 2.06 9.24 6.15
CA ASN A 201 2.74 8.00 6.54
C ASN A 201 3.97 8.33 7.39
N ILE A 202 4.19 7.61 8.49
CA ILE A 202 5.39 7.75 9.33
C ILE A 202 6.06 6.39 9.45
N GLU A 203 7.36 6.34 9.21
CA GLU A 203 8.14 5.12 9.40
C GLU A 203 9.19 5.32 10.47
N TYR A 204 9.23 4.38 11.39
CA TYR A 204 10.20 4.32 12.46
C TYR A 204 11.15 3.15 12.21
N ARG A 205 12.45 3.39 12.39
CA ARG A 205 13.50 2.39 12.22
C ARG A 205 14.26 2.19 13.51
N ASN A 206 14.48 0.93 13.87
CA ASN A 206 15.38 0.53 14.93
C ASN A 206 16.49 -0.37 14.37
N GLU A 207 17.68 -0.26 14.96
CA GLU A 207 18.81 -1.13 14.67
C GLU A 207 19.23 -1.84 15.95
N GLU A 208 18.97 -3.14 16.01
CA GLU A 208 19.33 -3.98 17.14
C GLU A 208 20.50 -4.91 16.77
N TRP A 209 21.44 -5.09 17.70
CA TRP A 209 22.57 -6.02 17.52
C TRP A 209 22.38 -7.25 18.38
N LEU A 210 22.03 -8.37 17.74
CA LEU A 210 21.72 -9.62 18.40
C LEU A 210 22.96 -10.53 18.44
N ALA A 211 23.20 -11.17 19.57
CA ALA A 211 24.25 -12.18 19.68
C ALA A 211 23.89 -13.41 18.82
N ILE A 212 24.80 -13.84 17.94
CA ILE A 212 24.53 -14.95 17.00
C ILE A 212 24.21 -16.24 17.75
N ASN A 213 24.85 -16.47 18.89
CA ASN A 213 24.65 -17.67 19.71
C ASN A 213 23.23 -17.77 20.29
N ASN A 214 22.49 -16.66 20.34
CA ASN A 214 21.12 -16.61 20.86
C ASN A 214 20.08 -16.80 19.75
N LEU A 215 20.50 -16.93 18.49
CA LEU A 215 19.61 -17.00 17.33
C LEU A 215 19.60 -18.39 16.72
N SER A 216 18.44 -18.78 16.20
CA SER A 216 18.34 -20.01 15.42
C SER A 216 19.08 -19.89 14.08
N ASN A 217 19.56 -21.01 13.54
CA ASN A 217 20.15 -21.05 12.19
C ASN A 217 19.20 -20.53 11.10
N LYS A 218 17.89 -20.66 11.30
CA LYS A 218 16.86 -20.14 10.38
C LYS A 218 16.83 -18.61 10.38
N GLU A 219 16.91 -17.98 11.55
CA GLU A 219 16.95 -16.52 11.69
C GLU A 219 18.26 -15.95 11.17
N ILE A 220 19.39 -16.58 11.48
CA ILE A 220 20.70 -16.16 10.94
C ILE A 220 20.68 -16.17 9.41
N LYS A 221 20.15 -17.24 8.79
CA LYS A 221 19.98 -17.32 7.34
C LYS A 221 19.06 -16.22 6.80
N LYS A 222 17.97 -15.91 7.50
CA LYS A 222 17.04 -14.82 7.12
C LYS A 222 17.73 -13.46 7.16
N LEU A 223 18.46 -13.16 8.24
CA LEU A 223 19.19 -11.90 8.41
C LEU A 223 20.32 -11.75 7.37
N LYS A 224 21.09 -12.82 7.10
CA LYS A 224 22.11 -12.81 6.04
C LYS A 224 21.52 -12.57 4.64
N LYS A 225 20.37 -13.19 4.33
CA LYS A 225 19.64 -12.93 3.06
C LYS A 225 19.19 -11.48 2.95
N ALA A 226 18.84 -10.85 4.07
CA ALA A 226 18.52 -9.43 4.16
C ALA A 226 19.76 -8.51 4.14
N LYS A 227 20.97 -9.06 3.88
CA LYS A 227 22.25 -8.34 3.88
C LYS A 227 22.57 -7.65 5.21
N ALA A 228 22.17 -8.25 6.33
CA ALA A 228 22.53 -7.78 7.67
C ALA A 228 24.05 -7.74 7.87
N LYS A 229 24.53 -6.69 8.55
CA LYS A 229 25.93 -6.58 8.95
C LYS A 229 26.25 -7.55 10.09
N VAL A 230 27.45 -8.12 10.09
CA VAL A 230 27.96 -9.01 11.15
C VAL A 230 29.19 -8.36 11.77
N TYR A 231 29.24 -8.31 13.10
CA TYR A 231 30.37 -7.75 13.82
C TYR A 231 30.59 -8.48 15.15
N LYS A 232 31.80 -8.98 15.39
CA LYS A 232 32.25 -9.64 16.64
C LYS A 232 31.19 -10.58 17.27
N GLY A 233 30.74 -11.58 16.52
CA GLY A 233 29.76 -12.57 17.01
C GLY A 233 28.32 -12.03 17.17
N LYS A 234 28.04 -10.81 16.73
CA LYS A 234 26.69 -10.22 16.65
C LYS A 234 26.26 -10.02 15.21
N ILE A 235 24.96 -10.04 14.98
CA ILE A 235 24.33 -9.76 13.69
C ILE A 235 23.30 -8.64 13.85
N GLN A 236 23.27 -7.73 12.88
CA GLN A 236 22.36 -6.60 12.86
C GLN A 236 20.94 -7.07 12.49
N ARG A 237 19.94 -6.67 13.26
CA ARG A 237 18.52 -6.75 12.93
C ARG A 237 17.99 -5.34 12.73
N ILE A 238 17.51 -5.05 11.53
CA ILE A 238 16.85 -3.78 11.22
C ILE A 238 15.35 -4.02 11.27
N GLU A 239 14.67 -3.25 12.11
CA GLU A 239 13.22 -3.28 12.25
C GLU A 239 12.62 -1.99 11.71
N HIS A 240 11.49 -2.13 11.02
CA HIS A 240 10.71 -1.02 10.49
C HIS A 240 9.28 -1.13 11.02
N ASN A 241 8.77 -0.05 11.59
CA ASN A 241 7.35 0.07 11.92
C ASN A 241 6.77 1.21 11.08
N LEU A 242 5.74 0.88 10.29
CA LEU A 242 5.01 1.84 9.48
C LEU A 242 3.69 2.17 10.17
N TYR A 243 3.43 3.47 10.31
CA TYR A 243 2.21 4.03 10.86
C TYR A 243 1.63 5.02 9.85
N PHE A 244 0.34 5.27 9.99
CA PHE A 244 -0.30 6.43 9.42
C PHE A 244 -0.76 7.33 10.57
N GLY A 245 -0.48 8.62 10.47
CA GLY A 245 -0.80 9.60 11.51
C GLY A 245 -1.67 10.71 10.93
N ILE A 246 -2.67 11.12 11.70
CA ILE A 246 -3.55 12.25 11.42
C ILE A 246 -3.51 13.17 12.65
N ALA A 247 -3.24 14.45 12.43
CA ALA A 247 -3.37 15.48 13.45
C ALA A 247 -4.45 16.47 13.00
N THR A 248 -5.37 16.79 13.89
CA THR A 248 -6.43 17.75 13.60
C THR A 248 -6.67 18.71 14.75
N LYS A 249 -7.12 19.92 14.42
CA LYS A 249 -7.56 20.92 15.39
C LYS A 249 -9.09 21.00 15.43
N LEU A 250 -9.66 20.70 16.59
CA LEU A 250 -11.10 20.71 16.87
C LEU A 250 -11.50 22.02 17.56
N LEU A 251 -11.71 23.08 16.78
CA LEU A 251 -11.87 24.45 17.31
C LEU A 251 -13.03 24.63 18.30
N ASN A 252 -14.08 23.82 18.18
CA ASN A 252 -15.29 23.92 19.02
C ASN A 252 -15.24 23.03 20.27
N LEU A 253 -14.21 22.20 20.44
CA LEU A 253 -14.10 21.30 21.59
C LEU A 253 -13.74 22.08 22.85
N ASN A 254 -14.28 21.68 24.01
CA ASN A 254 -13.84 22.25 25.28
C ASN A 254 -12.37 21.90 25.54
N LYS A 255 -11.53 22.89 25.87
CA LYS A 255 -10.10 22.69 26.17
C LYS A 255 -9.84 21.75 27.34
N SER A 256 -10.79 21.58 28.25
CA SER A 256 -10.69 20.63 29.37
C SER A 256 -10.81 19.17 28.94
N VAL A 257 -11.32 18.89 27.73
CA VAL A 257 -11.40 17.52 27.21
C VAL A 257 -9.99 17.02 26.93
N SER A 258 -9.59 16.00 27.68
CA SER A 258 -8.32 15.30 27.56
C SER A 258 -8.57 13.81 27.68
N VAL A 259 -8.53 13.09 26.55
CA VAL A 259 -8.95 11.68 26.49
C VAL A 259 -8.05 10.87 25.55
N THR A 260 -7.83 9.61 25.88
CA THR A 260 -7.27 8.59 24.98
C THR A 260 -8.31 7.51 24.72
N LEU A 261 -8.40 7.06 23.47
CA LEU A 261 -9.26 5.96 23.01
C LEU A 261 -8.43 4.86 22.36
N PHE A 262 -8.91 3.62 22.45
CA PHE A 262 -8.42 2.41 21.77
C PHE A 262 -6.97 1.97 22.11
N ASP A 263 -6.29 2.63 23.05
CA ASP A 263 -4.90 2.31 23.43
C ASP A 263 -4.81 1.07 24.33
N GLU A 264 -5.15 -0.11 23.80
CA GLU A 264 -5.22 -1.38 24.53
C GLU A 264 -3.96 -1.69 25.36
N PHE A 265 -2.79 -1.40 24.81
CA PHE A 265 -1.50 -1.71 25.42
C PHE A 265 -0.95 -0.57 26.30
N ASN A 266 -1.71 0.52 26.50
CA ASN A 266 -1.28 1.70 27.27
C ASN A 266 0.08 2.24 26.77
N ASN A 267 0.29 2.20 25.46
CA ASN A 267 1.54 2.64 24.83
C ASN A 267 1.61 4.17 24.72
N TYR A 268 0.47 4.84 24.83
CA TYR A 268 0.30 6.25 24.43
C TYR A 268 -0.48 7.07 25.45
N THR A 269 -1.27 6.42 26.30
CA THR A 269 -2.01 7.05 27.39
C THR A 269 -1.03 7.57 28.45
N PRO A 270 -1.11 8.87 28.80
CA PRO A 270 -0.30 9.44 29.87
C PRO A 270 -0.59 8.78 31.22
N GLU A 271 0.42 8.68 32.08
CA GLU A 271 0.27 8.03 33.40
C GLU A 271 -0.74 8.73 34.33
N SER A 272 -1.00 10.03 34.12
CA SER A 272 -1.98 10.78 34.89
C SER A 272 -3.44 10.46 34.52
N PHE A 273 -3.69 9.79 33.38
CA PHE A 273 -5.03 9.52 32.91
C PHE A 273 -5.59 8.30 33.64
N LYS A 274 -6.87 8.37 34.01
CA LYS A 274 -7.60 7.27 34.63
C LYS A 274 -8.55 6.64 33.63
N LYS A 275 -8.62 5.31 33.64
CA LYS A 275 -9.57 4.56 32.81
C LYS A 275 -11.00 4.83 33.29
N LEU A 276 -11.90 5.03 32.35
CA LEU A 276 -13.32 5.24 32.61
C LEU A 276 -14.03 3.91 32.80
N ASP A 277 -15.07 3.92 33.64
CA ASP A 277 -15.93 2.78 33.84
C ASP A 277 -17.04 2.79 32.78
N VAL A 278 -17.03 1.80 31.89
CA VAL A 278 -18.00 1.65 30.80
C VAL A 278 -18.50 0.22 30.79
N LYS A 279 -19.72 0.00 30.28
CA LYS A 279 -20.28 -1.35 30.13
C LYS A 279 -19.35 -2.26 29.31
N ASP A 280 -19.36 -3.55 29.61
CA ASP A 280 -18.48 -4.55 28.97
C ASP A 280 -18.55 -4.53 27.43
N GLU A 281 -19.73 -4.28 26.87
CA GLU A 281 -19.95 -4.18 25.41
C GLU A 281 -19.14 -3.05 24.74
N PHE A 282 -18.72 -2.04 25.50
CA PHE A 282 -17.90 -0.91 25.05
C PHE A 282 -16.46 -0.97 25.55
N SER A 283 -16.05 -2.07 26.18
CA SER A 283 -14.69 -2.24 26.73
C SER A 283 -13.58 -2.08 25.67
N ILE A 284 -13.87 -2.42 24.41
CA ILE A 284 -12.96 -2.26 23.26
C ILE A 284 -12.57 -0.79 23.00
N LEU A 285 -13.41 0.18 23.41
CA LEU A 285 -13.12 1.60 23.24
C LEU A 285 -11.95 2.07 24.12
N ASN A 286 -11.65 1.33 25.19
CA ASN A 286 -10.56 1.58 26.15
C ASN A 286 -10.31 3.07 26.47
N ILE A 287 -11.32 3.70 27.07
CA ILE A 287 -11.36 5.15 27.28
C ILE A 287 -10.61 5.53 28.56
N SER A 288 -9.66 6.46 28.46
CA SER A 288 -8.94 7.01 29.61
C SER A 288 -8.91 8.54 29.56
N SER A 289 -9.08 9.22 30.68
CA SER A 289 -9.18 10.69 30.75
C SER A 289 -8.38 11.28 31.91
N GLU A 290 -7.91 12.51 31.75
CA GLU A 290 -7.37 13.34 32.84
C GLU A 290 -8.51 13.85 33.76
N ASP A 291 -9.61 14.31 33.16
CA ASP A 291 -10.84 14.71 33.86
C ASP A 291 -11.87 13.58 33.74
N THR A 292 -11.87 12.67 34.72
CA THR A 292 -12.77 11.52 34.74
C THR A 292 -14.22 11.92 34.92
N GLU A 293 -14.57 12.99 35.65
CA GLU A 293 -15.97 13.34 35.90
C GLU A 293 -16.65 13.87 34.64
N LEU A 294 -15.99 14.76 33.91
CA LEU A 294 -16.52 15.29 32.65
C LEU A 294 -16.65 14.18 31.61
N MET A 295 -15.62 13.34 31.47
CA MET A 295 -15.64 12.28 30.46
C MET A 295 -16.59 11.14 30.84
N GLN A 296 -16.83 10.87 32.13
CA GLN A 296 -17.84 9.91 32.55
C GLN A 296 -19.24 10.38 32.15
N LYS A 297 -19.55 11.67 32.29
CA LYS A 297 -20.82 12.24 31.81
C LYS A 297 -20.99 12.09 30.29
N TRP A 298 -19.91 12.32 29.53
CA TRP A 298 -19.91 12.11 28.08
C TRP A 298 -20.09 10.63 27.70
N ALA A 299 -19.44 9.72 28.43
CA ALA A 299 -19.53 8.26 28.21
C ALA A 299 -20.88 7.67 28.63
N ASN A 300 -21.64 8.34 29.52
CA ASN A 300 -22.99 7.91 29.89
C ASN A 300 -24.01 8.07 28.74
N ASP A 301 -23.68 8.83 27.70
CA ASP A 301 -24.47 8.88 26.48
C ASP A 301 -24.13 7.66 25.59
N ILE A 302 -24.99 6.64 25.66
CA ILE A 302 -24.84 5.37 24.94
C ILE A 302 -24.74 5.59 23.42
N SER A 303 -25.31 6.66 22.88
CA SER A 303 -25.24 6.95 21.45
C SER A 303 -23.80 7.20 20.97
N ASN A 304 -22.99 7.89 21.78
CA ASN A 304 -21.56 8.12 21.50
C ASN A 304 -20.80 6.79 21.47
N LEU A 305 -21.03 5.95 22.48
CA LEU A 305 -20.30 4.69 22.64
C LEU A 305 -20.66 3.69 21.53
N SER A 306 -21.96 3.56 21.21
CA SER A 306 -22.42 2.70 20.11
C SER A 306 -21.82 3.14 18.78
N TYR A 307 -21.86 4.44 18.48
CA TYR A 307 -21.28 5.00 17.26
C TYR A 307 -19.79 4.69 17.13
N LEU A 308 -19.00 4.90 18.20
CA LEU A 308 -17.57 4.61 18.18
C LEU A 308 -17.27 3.11 18.08
N ASN A 309 -18.11 2.26 18.67
CA ASN A 309 -17.97 0.82 18.61
C ASN A 309 -18.22 0.30 17.19
N ASP A 310 -19.30 0.77 16.55
CA ASP A 310 -19.63 0.43 15.17
C ASP A 310 -18.55 0.90 14.20
N LEU A 311 -18.04 2.13 14.38
CA LEU A 311 -16.88 2.64 13.62
C LEU A 311 -15.64 1.78 13.81
N LYS A 312 -15.36 1.34 15.04
CA LYS A 312 -14.18 0.51 15.33
C LYS A 312 -14.27 -0.85 14.63
N ASN A 313 -15.44 -1.47 14.67
CA ASN A 313 -15.70 -2.73 13.99
C ASN A 313 -15.55 -2.59 12.47
N GLU A 314 -16.11 -1.53 11.89
CA GLU A 314 -15.93 -1.23 10.46
C GLU A 314 -14.45 -1.00 10.12
N PHE A 315 -13.75 -0.18 10.90
CA PHE A 315 -12.31 0.11 10.71
C PHE A 315 -11.45 -1.17 10.74
N ASP A 316 -11.68 -2.06 11.71
CA ASP A 316 -10.93 -3.31 11.84
C ASP A 316 -11.23 -4.31 10.71
N SER A 317 -12.39 -4.19 10.05
CA SER A 317 -12.80 -5.06 8.95
C SER A 317 -12.17 -4.68 7.60
N ILE A 318 -11.59 -3.49 7.48
CA ILE A 318 -11.04 -3.00 6.21
C ILE A 318 -9.70 -3.67 5.92
N ALA A 319 -9.71 -4.51 4.89
CA ALA A 319 -8.49 -5.04 4.32
C ALA A 319 -7.78 -3.94 3.51
N ILE A 320 -6.57 -3.59 3.94
CA ILE A 320 -5.65 -2.72 3.22
C ILE A 320 -5.03 -3.55 2.10
N ASN A 321 -5.40 -3.25 0.86
CA ASN A 321 -4.95 -3.98 -0.31
C ASN A 321 -3.46 -3.72 -0.59
N SER A 322 -2.59 -4.62 -0.13
CA SER A 322 -1.24 -4.68 -0.68
C SER A 322 -1.33 -5.14 -2.14
N SER A 323 -0.86 -4.30 -3.05
CA SER A 323 -0.68 -4.54 -4.49
C SER A 323 -0.05 -5.90 -4.89
N ILE A 324 0.50 -6.64 -3.93
CA ILE A 324 1.12 -7.95 -4.08
C ILE A 324 0.06 -9.08 -4.15
N SER A 325 -1.20 -8.85 -3.75
CA SER A 325 -2.16 -9.94 -3.49
C SER A 325 -2.97 -10.44 -4.69
N LEU A 326 -2.98 -9.78 -5.86
CA LEU A 326 -3.82 -10.24 -6.99
C LEU A 326 -3.43 -11.63 -7.53
N LYS A 327 -2.21 -12.12 -7.28
CA LYS A 327 -1.83 -13.51 -7.64
C LYS A 327 -2.06 -14.53 -6.53
N ASN A 328 -2.33 -14.10 -5.29
CA ASN A 328 -2.57 -14.96 -4.13
C ASN A 328 -3.85 -14.50 -3.41
N SER A 329 -5.00 -14.62 -4.09
CA SER A 329 -6.33 -14.16 -3.66
C SER A 329 -6.90 -14.84 -2.42
N ARG A 330 -6.09 -15.54 -1.60
CA ARG A 330 -6.59 -16.31 -0.44
C ARG A 330 -5.77 -16.25 0.84
N ARG A 331 -4.56 -15.66 0.90
CA ARG A 331 -3.71 -15.92 2.09
C ARG A 331 -3.38 -14.80 3.07
N ASP A 332 -3.38 -13.52 2.72
CA ASP A 332 -3.06 -12.50 3.75
C ASP A 332 -3.83 -11.20 3.50
N LYS A 333 -5.08 -11.14 3.97
CA LYS A 333 -5.72 -9.83 4.19
C LYS A 333 -4.92 -9.13 5.29
N SER A 334 -4.39 -7.95 4.98
CA SER A 334 -3.65 -7.14 5.94
C SER A 334 -4.53 -5.99 6.40
N PHE A 335 -4.63 -5.81 7.72
CA PHE A 335 -5.50 -4.83 8.36
C PHE A 335 -4.66 -3.78 9.10
N ALA A 336 -5.24 -2.61 9.33
CA ALA A 336 -4.68 -1.66 10.29
C ALA A 336 -4.68 -2.28 11.70
N LYS A 337 -3.71 -1.89 12.52
CA LYS A 337 -3.57 -2.38 13.90
C LYS A 337 -3.19 -1.25 14.83
N ASP A 338 -3.34 -1.48 16.13
CA ASP A 338 -2.87 -0.55 17.17
C ASP A 338 -3.43 0.87 16.99
N LEU A 339 -4.71 0.99 16.59
CA LEU A 339 -5.39 2.28 16.49
C LEU A 339 -5.39 2.93 17.87
N SER A 340 -5.01 4.19 17.91
CA SER A 340 -5.16 5.00 19.11
C SER A 340 -5.44 6.44 18.74
N ILE A 341 -6.24 7.09 19.58
CA ILE A 341 -6.66 8.47 19.43
C ILE A 341 -6.36 9.17 20.74
N PHE A 342 -5.61 10.26 20.68
CA PHE A 342 -5.32 11.12 21.79
C PHE A 342 -5.84 12.52 21.52
N ILE A 343 -6.69 13.03 22.41
CA ILE A 343 -7.27 14.36 22.33
C ILE A 343 -6.81 15.14 23.55
N LYS A 344 -6.21 16.31 23.34
CA LYS A 344 -5.83 17.24 24.40
C LYS A 344 -5.73 18.65 23.84
N ASN A 345 -6.16 19.66 24.60
CA ASN A 345 -6.04 21.07 24.22
C ASN A 345 -6.65 21.40 22.84
N GLN A 346 -7.80 20.79 22.49
CA GLN A 346 -8.46 20.93 21.18
C GLN A 346 -7.66 20.37 19.98
N GLU A 347 -6.60 19.62 20.23
CA GLU A 347 -5.89 18.87 19.20
C GLU A 347 -6.22 17.39 19.37
N ALA A 348 -6.51 16.74 18.24
CA ALA A 348 -6.68 15.29 18.20
C ALA A 348 -5.59 14.69 17.30
N PHE A 349 -4.92 13.68 17.83
CA PHE A 349 -3.90 12.91 17.16
C PHE A 349 -4.43 11.48 17.03
N ILE A 350 -4.51 10.98 15.81
CA ILE A 350 -4.92 9.62 15.49
C ILE A 350 -3.72 8.94 14.85
N TRP A 351 -3.42 7.71 15.25
CA TRP A 351 -2.45 6.89 14.55
C TRP A 351 -2.79 5.42 14.66
N PHE A 352 -2.28 4.67 13.69
CA PHE A 352 -2.42 3.22 13.64
C PHE A 352 -1.30 2.64 12.79
N LYS A 353 -0.91 1.41 13.10
CA LYS A 353 0.08 0.65 12.36
C LYS A 353 -0.53 0.16 11.04
N THR A 354 0.20 0.34 9.95
CA THR A 354 -0.24 -0.10 8.61
C THR A 354 0.74 -1.10 8.00
N PRO A 355 0.24 -2.07 7.21
CA PRO A 355 1.08 -3.04 6.51
C PRO A 355 1.79 -2.43 5.29
N THR A 356 1.22 -1.37 4.72
CA THR A 356 1.68 -0.67 3.52
C THR A 356 1.45 0.82 3.66
N GLN A 357 2.15 1.61 2.83
CA GLN A 357 1.95 3.05 2.74
C GLN A 357 0.54 3.35 2.23
N LEU A 358 -0.22 4.15 2.98
CA LEU A 358 -1.55 4.61 2.59
C LEU A 358 -1.45 5.82 1.68
N LEU A 359 -2.36 5.94 0.70
CA LEU A 359 -2.41 7.06 -0.24
C LEU A 359 -1.10 7.22 -1.04
N ASP A 360 -0.36 6.13 -1.18
CA ASP A 360 0.90 6.05 -1.90
C ASP A 360 0.81 4.95 -2.95
N LEU A 361 1.14 5.30 -4.21
CA LEU A 361 1.14 4.40 -5.34
C LEU A 361 2.54 3.78 -5.57
N SER A 362 3.36 3.64 -4.52
CA SER A 362 4.70 3.05 -4.57
C SER A 362 4.74 1.52 -4.76
N PHE A 363 3.99 0.97 -5.73
CA PHE A 363 3.95 -0.47 -6.00
C PHE A 363 4.23 -0.85 -7.45
N LYS A 364 4.29 -2.17 -7.70
CA LYS A 364 4.48 -2.74 -9.04
C LYS A 364 3.23 -3.51 -9.42
N SER A 365 2.67 -3.20 -10.59
CA SER A 365 1.53 -3.95 -11.11
C SER A 365 1.91 -5.40 -11.48
N PRO A 366 1.04 -6.41 -11.25
CA PRO A 366 1.25 -7.77 -11.73
C PRO A 366 1.15 -7.90 -13.26
N THR A 367 0.54 -6.91 -13.93
CA THR A 367 0.19 -6.93 -15.36
C THR A 367 0.72 -5.68 -16.08
N LEU A 368 0.59 -5.66 -17.41
CA LEU A 368 0.74 -4.46 -18.24
C LEU A 368 -0.59 -4.08 -18.90
N ASN A 369 -1.69 -4.79 -18.57
CA ASN A 369 -3.02 -4.46 -19.05
C ASN A 369 -3.50 -3.17 -18.37
N LYS A 370 -3.83 -2.17 -19.19
CA LYS A 370 -4.26 -0.84 -18.74
C LYS A 370 -5.51 -0.88 -17.88
N ASP A 371 -6.53 -1.66 -18.25
CA ASP A 371 -7.80 -1.71 -17.53
C ASP A 371 -7.61 -2.41 -16.18
N GLU A 372 -6.86 -3.52 -16.13
CA GLU A 372 -6.51 -4.18 -14.86
C GLU A 372 -5.70 -3.27 -13.92
N ILE A 373 -4.79 -2.45 -14.48
CA ILE A 373 -4.03 -1.46 -13.70
C ILE A 373 -4.94 -0.34 -13.18
N THR A 374 -5.90 0.10 -14.00
CA THR A 374 -6.89 1.11 -13.60
C THR A 374 -7.66 0.62 -12.38
N GLU A 375 -8.23 -0.59 -12.44
CA GLU A 375 -8.96 -1.21 -11.32
C GLU A 375 -8.10 -1.33 -10.06
N LEU A 376 -6.85 -1.75 -10.22
CA LEU A 376 -5.91 -1.86 -9.11
C LEU A 376 -5.69 -0.55 -8.38
N ILE A 377 -5.46 0.54 -9.12
CA ILE A 377 -5.19 1.85 -8.54
C ILE A 377 -6.46 2.41 -7.91
N VAL A 378 -7.61 2.32 -8.59
CA VAL A 378 -8.91 2.81 -8.10
C VAL A 378 -9.29 2.11 -6.79
N ASN A 379 -9.25 0.78 -6.75
CA ASN A 379 -9.62 0.04 -5.54
C ASN A 379 -8.66 0.33 -4.38
N LYS A 380 -7.35 0.42 -4.65
CA LYS A 380 -6.37 0.77 -3.61
C LYS A 380 -6.62 2.17 -3.04
N ILE A 381 -6.78 3.18 -3.89
CA ILE A 381 -6.92 4.56 -3.40
C ILE A 381 -8.23 4.76 -2.65
N LEU A 382 -9.33 4.17 -3.13
CA LEU A 382 -10.63 4.27 -2.45
C LEU A 382 -10.63 3.54 -1.11
N ASP A 383 -10.10 2.31 -1.05
CA ASP A 383 -10.04 1.56 0.20
C ASP A 383 -9.15 2.25 1.25
N GLU A 384 -8.00 2.78 0.84
CA GLU A 384 -7.09 3.49 1.74
C GLU A 384 -7.66 4.83 2.19
N PHE A 385 -8.34 5.56 1.31
CA PHE A 385 -8.98 6.81 1.67
C PHE A 385 -10.23 6.59 2.54
N TYR A 386 -11.00 5.53 2.32
CA TYR A 386 -12.11 5.17 3.20
C TYR A 386 -11.63 4.94 4.64
N LEU A 387 -10.46 4.34 4.82
CA LEU A 387 -9.85 4.18 6.13
C LEU A 387 -9.45 5.53 6.77
N VAL A 388 -9.00 6.49 5.97
CA VAL A 388 -8.78 7.88 6.42
C VAL A 388 -10.10 8.56 6.80
N TYR A 389 -11.14 8.39 5.99
CA TYR A 389 -12.48 8.91 6.29
C TYR A 389 -13.00 8.38 7.64
N LEU A 390 -12.95 7.06 7.88
CA LEU A 390 -13.35 6.48 9.16
C LEU A 390 -12.49 6.99 10.33
N SER A 391 -11.18 7.15 10.10
CA SER A 391 -10.27 7.70 11.12
C SER A 391 -10.74 9.08 11.59
N LEU A 392 -11.17 9.93 10.66
CA LEU A 392 -11.72 11.26 10.95
C LEU A 392 -13.10 11.17 11.63
N MET A 393 -13.93 10.20 11.24
CA MET A 393 -15.27 9.99 11.83
C MET A 393 -15.23 9.64 13.32
N PHE A 394 -14.16 9.02 13.83
CA PHE A 394 -14.01 8.82 15.29
C PHE A 394 -14.05 10.12 16.10
N LEU A 395 -13.81 11.27 15.45
CA LEU A 395 -13.82 12.58 16.10
C LEU A 395 -15.21 13.23 16.10
N ALA A 396 -16.23 12.63 15.44
CA ALA A 396 -17.57 13.20 15.36
C ALA A 396 -18.20 13.47 16.74
N PRO A 397 -18.10 12.56 17.73
CA PRO A 397 -18.53 12.84 19.11
C PRO A 397 -17.80 13.99 19.81
N PHE A 398 -16.67 14.44 19.27
CA PHE A 398 -15.85 15.55 19.78
C PHE A 398 -16.01 16.83 18.94
N GLY A 399 -17.09 16.92 18.14
CA GLY A 399 -17.41 18.09 17.33
C GLY A 399 -16.72 18.12 15.98
N TYR A 400 -16.27 16.97 15.46
CA TYR A 400 -15.84 16.86 14.08
C TYR A 400 -17.04 16.92 13.14
N ASP A 401 -17.18 18.05 12.45
CA ASP A 401 -18.26 18.35 11.52
C ASP A 401 -17.82 18.06 10.08
N ASN A 402 -18.11 16.86 9.59
CA ASN A 402 -17.98 16.51 8.18
C ASN A 402 -19.35 16.05 7.67
N VAL A 403 -20.00 16.89 6.86
CA VAL A 403 -21.22 16.52 6.14
C VAL A 403 -20.78 15.90 4.82
N VAL A 404 -20.90 14.59 4.65
CA VAL A 404 -20.83 14.02 3.30
C VAL A 404 -22.25 14.06 2.74
N SER A 405 -22.45 14.70 1.59
CA SER A 405 -23.74 14.69 0.91
C SER A 405 -24.04 13.29 0.43
N ILE A 406 -25.08 12.69 0.99
CA ILE A 406 -25.60 11.42 0.51
C ILE A 406 -26.50 11.72 -0.69
N ASP A 407 -26.07 11.37 -1.89
CA ASP A 407 -26.98 11.35 -3.03
C ASP A 407 -28.00 10.23 -2.81
N GLU A 408 -29.26 10.62 -2.55
CA GLU A 408 -30.39 9.69 -2.34
C GLU A 408 -31.00 9.20 -3.67
N ASN A 409 -30.56 9.74 -4.82
CA ASN A 409 -31.21 9.58 -6.11
C ASN A 409 -30.48 8.63 -7.08
N GLU A 410 -30.32 7.34 -6.76
CA GLU A 410 -30.05 6.32 -7.80
C GLU A 410 -30.76 4.97 -7.58
N THR A 411 -31.54 4.80 -6.50
CA THR A 411 -32.30 3.55 -6.24
C THR A 411 -33.67 3.44 -6.92
N ILE A 412 -34.06 4.39 -7.78
CA ILE A 412 -35.36 4.35 -8.48
C ILE A 412 -35.19 4.67 -9.99
N VAL A 413 -34.36 3.91 -10.71
CA VAL A 413 -34.53 3.72 -12.16
C VAL A 413 -34.18 2.28 -12.49
N ASN A 414 -35.05 1.35 -12.11
CA ASN A 414 -35.25 0.04 -12.73
C ASN A 414 -36.36 -0.67 -11.93
N GLN A 415 -37.59 -0.21 -12.13
CA GLN A 415 -38.79 -1.04 -11.99
C GLN A 415 -39.54 -0.99 -13.30
#